data_AF-A0A564TKE6-F1
#
_entry.id   AF-A0A564TKE6-F1
#
_cell.length_a   1.000
_cell.length_b   1.000
_cell.length_c   1.000
_cell.angle_alpha   90.00
_cell.angle_beta   90.00
_cell.angle_gamma   90.00
#
_symmetry.space_group_name_H-M   'P 1'
#
loop_
_entity.id
_entity.type
_entity.pdbx_description
1 polymer ?
#
loop_
_entity_poly.entity_id
_entity_poly.type
_entity_poly.pdbx_seq_one_letter_code
_entity_poly.pdbx_strand_id
1 'polypeptide(L)'
;MNITESEDQAQRLIFDWARWQQGKYPQLKAMYHAANEGKRSARAGAELKRQGMKPGVSDICLPCASGKYNNLYVELKVGNGKASDNQLKFVDMINSIGGKAVVVYGSEAAIELITAYLEGTIDDLEIVSDTYPKEKAKITERVNKKRFIGFCGIDCRKCDNKGCQGRTVDDILSPGLMPAT
;
A
#
# COMPACT_ATOMS: atom_id res chain seq x y z
N MET A 1 17.05 -20.20 17.56
CA MET A 1 16.32 -18.94 17.82
C MET A 1 15.62 -18.56 16.53
N ASN A 2 14.28 -18.51 16.48
CA ASN A 2 13.57 -17.94 15.33
C ASN A 2 13.79 -16.42 15.39
N ILE A 3 14.82 -15.93 14.71
CA ILE A 3 15.04 -14.49 14.57
C ILE A 3 13.86 -13.99 13.72
N THR A 4 12.97 -13.22 14.36
CA THR A 4 11.90 -12.54 13.64
C THR A 4 12.51 -11.29 13.03
N GLU A 5 12.51 -11.24 11.70
CA GLU A 5 12.93 -10.07 10.91
C GLU A 5 12.16 -8.82 11.38
N SER A 6 12.86 -7.70 11.60
CA SER A 6 12.24 -6.39 11.85
C SER A 6 11.89 -5.69 10.53
N GLU A 7 10.95 -4.73 10.55
CA GLU A 7 10.57 -3.99 9.33
C GLU A 7 11.76 -3.21 8.73
N ASP A 8 12.63 -2.65 9.57
CA ASP A 8 13.86 -1.98 9.12
C ASP A 8 14.85 -2.96 8.47
N GLN A 9 15.01 -4.15 9.05
CA GLN A 9 15.84 -5.21 8.46
C GLN A 9 15.28 -5.67 7.11
N ALA A 10 13.98 -5.93 7.05
CA ALA A 10 13.31 -6.33 5.82
C ALA A 10 13.48 -5.28 4.72
N GLN A 11 13.25 -4.00 5.05
CA GLN A 11 13.39 -2.90 4.10
C GLN A 11 14.83 -2.78 3.58
N ARG A 12 15.84 -2.89 4.46
CA ARG A 12 17.25 -2.89 4.03
C ARG A 12 17.53 -4.03 3.07
N LEU A 13 17.09 -5.25 3.37
CA LEU A 13 17.30 -6.42 2.50
C LEU A 13 16.67 -6.22 1.11
N ILE A 14 15.47 -5.67 1.04
CA ILE A 14 14.80 -5.37 -0.24
C ILE A 14 15.60 -4.35 -1.05
N PHE A 15 16.03 -3.24 -0.43
CA PHE A 15 16.81 -2.22 -1.15
C PHE A 15 18.22 -2.69 -1.51
N ASP A 16 18.83 -3.54 -0.69
CA ASP A 16 20.12 -4.16 -0.98
C ASP A 16 19.99 -5.06 -2.22
N TRP A 17 19.04 -5.99 -2.21
CA TRP A 17 18.69 -6.81 -3.37
C TRP A 17 18.44 -5.96 -4.61
N ALA A 18 17.65 -4.90 -4.49
CA ALA A 18 17.30 -4.05 -5.62
C ALA A 18 18.53 -3.37 -6.24
N ARG A 19 19.51 -2.96 -5.43
CA ARG A 19 20.79 -2.42 -5.91
C ARG A 19 21.61 -3.48 -6.65
N TRP A 20 21.64 -4.71 -6.15
CA TRP A 20 22.32 -5.83 -6.83
C TRP A 20 21.66 -6.23 -8.16
N GLN A 21 20.33 -6.11 -8.26
CA GLN A 21 19.58 -6.55 -9.44
C GLN A 21 19.45 -5.51 -10.56
N GLN A 22 20.03 -4.31 -10.41
CA GLN A 22 19.90 -3.23 -11.41
C GLN A 22 20.48 -3.61 -12.79
N GLY A 23 21.37 -4.60 -12.88
CA GLY A 23 21.87 -5.12 -14.14
C GLY A 23 20.80 -5.87 -14.95
N LYS A 24 19.94 -6.64 -14.27
CA LYS A 24 18.82 -7.36 -14.89
C LYS A 24 17.58 -6.45 -15.03
N TYR A 25 17.29 -5.64 -14.02
CA TYR A 25 16.14 -4.74 -14.01
C TYR A 25 16.56 -3.28 -13.79
N PRO A 26 16.89 -2.54 -14.86
CA PRO A 26 17.31 -1.14 -14.75
C PRO A 26 16.30 -0.22 -14.05
N GLN A 27 15.01 -0.57 -14.10
CA GLN A 27 13.90 0.16 -13.46
C GLN A 27 14.06 0.28 -11.94
N LEU A 28 14.77 -0.66 -11.30
CA LEU A 28 15.03 -0.63 -9.85
C LEU A 28 15.86 0.58 -9.41
N LYS A 29 16.53 1.28 -10.34
CA LYS A 29 17.20 2.56 -10.07
C LYS A 29 16.24 3.66 -9.63
N ALA A 30 14.97 3.58 -10.05
CA ALA A 30 13.94 4.54 -9.70
C ALA A 30 13.19 4.19 -8.41
N MET A 31 13.47 3.03 -7.80
CA MET A 31 12.79 2.59 -6.58
C MET A 31 13.25 3.42 -5.38
N TYR A 32 12.31 3.88 -4.54
CA TYR A 32 12.61 4.72 -3.38
C TYR A 32 11.73 4.40 -2.17
N HIS A 33 12.23 4.75 -0.98
CA HIS A 33 11.48 4.71 0.26
C HIS A 33 10.81 6.08 0.48
N ALA A 34 9.51 6.12 0.70
CA ALA A 34 8.77 7.37 0.85
C ALA A 34 8.95 8.04 2.23
N ALA A 35 9.63 7.40 3.18
CA ALA A 35 10.03 7.92 4.51
C ALA A 35 8.95 8.78 5.21
N ASN A 36 7.68 8.37 5.12
CA ASN A 36 6.57 9.12 5.70
C ASN A 36 6.37 8.85 7.19
N GLU A 37 7.04 7.84 7.71
CA GLU A 37 6.98 7.41 9.11
C GLU A 37 8.07 8.13 9.92
N GLY A 38 7.71 8.72 11.07
CA GLY A 38 8.70 9.41 11.91
C GLY A 38 8.07 10.31 12.95
N LYS A 39 8.58 10.24 14.18
CA LYS A 39 8.12 11.11 15.28
C LYS A 39 8.44 12.56 14.95
N ARG A 40 7.44 13.43 15.04
CA ARG A 40 7.54 14.86 14.80
C ARG A 40 6.54 15.60 15.68
N SER A 41 6.79 16.89 15.91
CA SER A 41 5.82 17.73 16.62
C SER A 41 4.54 17.90 15.81
N ALA A 42 3.41 18.17 16.48
CA ALA A 42 2.13 18.43 15.81
C ALA A 42 2.25 19.57 14.78
N ARG A 43 3.01 20.62 15.11
CA ARG A 43 3.31 21.75 14.22
C ARG A 43 4.05 21.31 12.96
N ALA A 44 5.14 20.55 13.12
CA ALA A 44 5.92 20.04 11.98
C ALA A 44 5.09 19.11 11.10
N GLY A 45 4.26 18.25 11.71
CA GLY A 45 3.34 17.38 10.96
C GLY A 45 2.29 18.16 10.17
N ALA A 46 1.72 19.22 10.74
CA ALA A 46 0.75 20.08 10.05
C ALA A 46 1.38 20.81 8.87
N GLU A 47 2.62 21.28 9.02
CA GLU A 47 3.36 21.93 7.95
C GLU A 47 3.67 20.97 6.80
N LEU A 48 4.16 19.77 7.08
CA LEU A 48 4.38 18.76 6.05
C LEU A 48 3.09 18.39 5.30
N LYS A 49 1.95 18.31 6.00
CA LYS A 49 0.65 18.09 5.34
C LYS A 49 0.30 19.22 4.38
N ARG A 50 0.59 20.48 4.74
CA ARG A 50 0.41 21.64 3.83
C ARG A 50 1.34 21.58 2.63
N GLN A 51 2.52 20.97 2.78
CA GLN A 51 3.46 20.71 1.69
C GLN A 51 3.09 19.47 0.84
N GLY A 52 1.94 18.84 1.11
CA GLY A 52 1.43 17.71 0.32
C GLY A 52 1.75 16.34 0.88
N MET A 53 2.33 16.24 2.08
CA MET A 53 2.52 14.94 2.74
C MET A 53 1.16 14.27 2.99
N LYS A 54 0.99 13.09 2.39
CA LYS A 54 -0.18 12.24 2.60
C LYS A 54 0.09 11.25 3.74
N PRO A 55 -0.80 11.12 4.73
CA PRO A 55 -0.63 10.11 5.77
C PRO A 55 -0.81 8.70 5.20
N GLY A 56 0.07 7.77 5.59
CA GLY A 56 -0.03 6.36 5.21
C GLY A 56 0.38 6.06 3.77
N VAL A 57 1.17 6.92 3.12
CA VAL A 57 1.85 6.53 1.87
C VAL A 57 2.71 5.31 2.15
N SER A 58 2.62 4.31 1.26
CA SER A 58 3.36 3.06 1.41
C SER A 58 4.86 3.24 1.49
N ASP A 59 5.52 2.33 2.20
CA ASP A 59 6.96 2.39 2.47
C ASP A 59 7.80 2.48 1.19
N ILE A 60 7.53 1.62 0.21
CA ILE A 60 8.35 1.47 -0.99
C ILE A 60 7.52 1.83 -2.22
N CYS A 61 8.10 2.63 -3.11
CA CYS A 61 7.54 2.96 -4.41
C CYS A 61 8.51 2.58 -5.52
N LEU A 62 8.02 1.90 -6.54
CA LEU A 62 8.67 1.70 -7.83
C LEU A 62 7.83 2.42 -8.89
N PRO A 63 8.22 3.64 -9.30
CA PRO A 63 7.45 4.49 -10.21
C PRO A 63 7.69 4.09 -11.67
N CYS A 64 7.48 2.82 -12.00
CA CYS A 64 7.63 2.29 -13.36
C CYS A 64 6.38 1.51 -13.74
N ALA A 65 5.88 1.72 -14.95
CA ALA A 65 4.80 0.91 -15.49
C ALA A 65 5.29 -0.52 -15.76
N SER A 66 4.43 -1.51 -15.51
CA SER A 66 4.63 -2.89 -15.90
C SER A 66 3.30 -3.61 -16.08
N GLY A 67 3.18 -4.38 -17.16
CA GLY A 67 1.91 -4.98 -17.56
C GLY A 67 0.82 -3.91 -17.72
N LYS A 68 -0.28 -4.06 -16.96
CA LYS A 68 -1.43 -3.14 -16.96
C LYS A 68 -1.38 -2.06 -15.88
N TYR A 69 -0.32 -2.03 -15.07
CA TYR A 69 -0.20 -1.15 -13.91
C TYR A 69 0.79 -0.02 -14.17
N ASN A 70 0.47 1.18 -13.68
CA ASN A 70 1.26 2.38 -13.93
C ASN A 70 2.47 2.53 -12.98
N ASN A 71 2.41 1.91 -11.81
CA ASN A 71 3.42 1.93 -10.77
C ASN A 71 3.16 0.82 -9.74
N LEU A 72 4.18 0.52 -8.93
CA LEU A 72 4.07 -0.40 -7.80
C LEU A 72 4.34 0.35 -6.48
N TYR A 73 3.45 0.14 -5.52
CA TYR A 73 3.62 0.53 -4.12
C TYR A 73 3.60 -0.71 -3.23
N VAL A 74 4.54 -0.79 -2.31
CA VAL A 74 4.65 -1.88 -1.33
C VAL A 74 4.61 -1.27 0.07
N GLU A 75 3.54 -1.62 0.80
CA GLU A 75 3.40 -1.34 2.23
C GLU A 75 3.97 -2.53 2.99
N LEU A 76 5.11 -2.35 3.66
CA LEU A 76 5.86 -3.46 4.25
C LEU A 76 5.40 -3.71 5.69
N LYS A 77 5.20 -4.98 6.03
CA LYS A 77 4.95 -5.45 7.39
C LYS A 77 5.80 -6.68 7.68
N VAL A 78 6.00 -6.99 8.95
CA VAL A 78 6.65 -8.24 9.37
C VAL A 78 5.87 -8.90 10.51
N GLY A 79 6.02 -10.22 10.66
CA GLY A 79 5.38 -10.96 11.75
C GLY A 79 3.86 -10.78 11.79
N ASN A 80 3.38 -10.11 12.85
CA ASN A 80 1.97 -9.79 13.10
C ASN A 80 1.67 -8.28 12.99
N GLY A 81 2.57 -7.51 12.39
CA GLY A 81 2.37 -6.10 12.09
C GLY A 81 1.09 -5.88 11.27
N LYS A 82 0.40 -4.77 11.53
CA LYS A 82 -0.86 -4.44 10.86
C LYS A 82 -0.71 -3.12 10.13
N ALA A 83 -1.14 -3.10 8.87
CA ALA A 83 -1.34 -1.84 8.17
C ALA A 83 -2.42 -1.03 8.90
N SER A 84 -2.14 0.25 9.12
CA SER A 84 -3.07 1.23 9.67
C SER A 84 -4.18 1.55 8.66
N ASP A 85 -5.26 2.17 9.15
CA ASP A 85 -6.37 2.58 8.27
C ASP A 85 -5.92 3.58 7.18
N ASN A 86 -4.95 4.45 7.46
CA ASN A 86 -4.46 5.37 6.44
C ASN A 86 -3.63 4.66 5.38
N GLN A 87 -2.79 3.69 5.77
CA GLN A 87 -2.01 2.87 4.84
C GLN A 87 -2.90 2.08 3.90
N LEU A 88 -3.91 1.40 4.44
CA LEU A 88 -4.89 0.69 3.62
C LEU A 88 -5.69 1.64 2.71
N LYS A 89 -5.99 2.89 3.13
CA LYS A 89 -6.71 3.86 2.26
C LYS A 89 -5.83 4.32 1.12
N PHE A 90 -4.54 4.48 1.37
CA PHE A 90 -3.59 4.81 0.34
C PHE A 90 -3.45 3.67 -0.67
N VAL A 91 -3.37 2.42 -0.20
CA VAL A 91 -3.39 1.22 -1.05
C VAL A 91 -4.62 1.20 -1.97
N ASP A 92 -5.82 1.36 -1.41
CA ASP A 92 -7.07 1.41 -2.17
C ASP A 92 -7.06 2.54 -3.21
N MET A 93 -6.59 3.72 -2.82
CA MET A 93 -6.49 4.89 -3.71
C MET A 93 -5.59 4.59 -4.90
N ILE A 94 -4.38 4.07 -4.68
CA ILE A 94 -3.44 3.75 -5.76
C ILE A 94 -4.02 2.70 -6.70
N ASN A 95 -4.64 1.64 -6.16
CA ASN A 95 -5.28 0.60 -6.95
C ASN A 95 -6.44 1.16 -7.79
N SER A 96 -7.21 2.12 -7.27
CA SER A 96 -8.34 2.74 -7.98
C SER A 96 -7.95 3.61 -9.17
N ILE A 97 -6.71 4.12 -9.20
CA ILE A 97 -6.19 5.00 -10.26
C ILE A 97 -5.27 4.27 -11.26
N GLY A 98 -5.31 2.93 -11.26
CA GLY A 98 -4.54 2.09 -12.20
C GLY A 98 -3.09 1.82 -11.78
N GLY A 99 -2.72 2.12 -10.54
CA GLY A 99 -1.50 1.61 -9.93
C GLY A 99 -1.69 0.20 -9.37
N LYS A 100 -0.62 -0.36 -8.81
CA LYS A 100 -0.67 -1.58 -7.99
C LYS A 100 -0.08 -1.27 -6.63
N ALA A 101 -0.87 -1.42 -5.58
CA ALA A 101 -0.44 -1.29 -4.21
C ALA A 101 -0.80 -2.55 -3.42
N VAL A 102 0.17 -3.06 -2.67
CA VAL A 102 0.05 -4.33 -1.94
C VAL A 102 0.67 -4.19 -0.55
N VAL A 103 -0.02 -4.69 0.47
CA VAL A 103 0.54 -4.92 1.81
C VAL A 103 1.32 -6.23 1.78
N VAL A 104 2.63 -6.16 2.00
CA VAL A 104 3.51 -7.32 1.86
C VAL A 104 4.19 -7.65 3.17
N TYR A 105 4.26 -8.94 3.49
CA TYR A 105 4.82 -9.43 4.74
C TYR A 105 6.19 -10.10 4.56
N GLY A 106 7.25 -9.43 5.03
CA GLY A 106 8.63 -9.93 4.99
C GLY A 106 9.37 -9.57 3.71
N SER A 107 10.70 -9.59 3.78
CA SER A 107 11.56 -9.21 2.65
C SER A 107 11.48 -10.17 1.46
N GLU A 108 11.44 -11.48 1.71
CA GLU A 108 11.36 -12.50 0.65
C GLU A 108 10.11 -12.32 -0.21
N ALA A 109 8.94 -12.17 0.42
CA ALA A 109 7.67 -11.95 -0.26
C ALA A 109 7.66 -10.61 -1.03
N ALA A 110 8.29 -9.56 -0.50
CA ALA A 110 8.42 -8.28 -1.19
C ALA A 110 9.32 -8.37 -2.42
N ILE A 111 10.44 -9.08 -2.33
CA ILE A 111 11.33 -9.34 -3.46
C ILE A 111 10.61 -10.14 -4.55
N GLU A 112 9.88 -11.18 -4.18
CA GLU A 112 9.07 -11.97 -5.10
C GLU A 112 8.02 -11.11 -5.81
N LEU A 113 7.26 -10.31 -5.05
CA LEU A 113 6.25 -9.40 -5.61
C LEU A 113 6.87 -8.38 -6.58
N ILE A 114 7.99 -7.74 -6.21
CA ILE A 114 8.67 -6.76 -7.07
C ILE A 114 9.20 -7.44 -8.34
N THR A 115 9.72 -8.67 -8.22
CA THR A 115 10.19 -9.46 -9.36
C THR A 115 9.04 -9.78 -10.30
N ALA A 116 7.94 -10.33 -9.78
CA ALA A 116 6.75 -10.64 -10.57
C ALA A 116 6.15 -9.39 -11.22
N TYR A 117 6.19 -8.23 -10.53
CA TYR A 117 5.81 -6.95 -11.11
C TYR A 117 6.68 -6.62 -12.32
N LEU A 118 8.01 -6.64 -12.18
CA LEU A 118 8.96 -6.32 -13.25
C LEU A 118 8.89 -7.29 -14.43
N GLU A 119 8.49 -8.53 -14.19
CA GLU A 119 8.32 -9.57 -15.21
C GLU A 119 6.90 -9.62 -15.80
N GLY A 120 5.97 -8.81 -15.29
CA GLY A 120 4.58 -8.77 -15.79
C GLY A 120 3.72 -9.96 -15.36
N THR A 121 4.17 -10.75 -14.39
CA THR A 121 3.55 -11.97 -13.87
C THR A 121 2.92 -11.78 -12.49
N ILE A 122 2.80 -10.53 -12.00
CA ILE A 122 2.23 -10.25 -10.67
C ILE A 122 0.79 -10.74 -10.50
N ASP A 123 0.03 -10.87 -11.58
CA ASP A 123 -1.34 -11.40 -11.55
C ASP A 123 -1.38 -12.92 -11.31
N ASP A 124 -0.24 -13.62 -11.44
CA ASP A 124 -0.10 -15.05 -11.13
C ASP A 124 0.13 -15.29 -9.62
N LEU A 125 0.47 -14.24 -8.87
CA LEU A 125 0.61 -14.32 -7.42
C LEU A 125 -0.76 -14.38 -6.74
N GLU A 126 -0.89 -15.23 -5.72
CA GLU A 126 -2.10 -15.34 -4.90
C GLU A 126 -2.21 -14.15 -3.91
N ILE A 127 -2.44 -12.95 -4.44
CA ILE A 127 -2.71 -11.74 -3.65
C ILE A 127 -4.18 -11.74 -3.22
N VAL A 128 -4.43 -11.70 -1.92
CA VAL A 128 -5.80 -11.73 -1.36
C VAL A 128 -6.03 -10.48 -0.53
N SER A 129 -7.11 -9.74 -0.82
CA SER A 129 -7.42 -8.47 -0.14
C SER A 129 -6.23 -7.50 -0.11
N ASP A 130 -5.59 -7.31 -1.26
CA ASP A 130 -4.41 -6.46 -1.45
C ASP A 130 -3.25 -6.81 -0.50
N THR A 131 -3.18 -8.07 -0.08
CA THR A 131 -2.17 -8.58 0.87
C THR A 131 -1.44 -9.78 0.30
N TYR A 132 -0.12 -9.80 0.47
CA TYR A 132 0.76 -10.88 0.05
C TYR A 132 1.74 -11.27 1.18
N PRO A 133 2.00 -12.57 1.43
CA PRO A 133 1.34 -13.74 0.85
C PRO A 133 -0.08 -13.97 1.40
N LYS A 134 -0.88 -14.83 0.75
CA LYS A 134 -2.32 -15.00 1.03
C LYS A 134 -2.66 -15.36 2.47
N GLU A 135 -1.80 -16.10 3.15
CA GLU A 135 -1.98 -16.52 4.55
C GLU A 135 -2.00 -15.33 5.52
N LYS A 136 -1.41 -14.20 5.13
CA LYS A 136 -1.41 -12.95 5.89
C LYS A 136 -2.66 -12.12 5.67
N ALA A 137 -3.46 -12.40 4.63
CA ALA A 137 -4.70 -11.68 4.36
C ALA A 137 -5.68 -11.70 5.53
N LYS A 138 -5.68 -12.74 6.37
CA LYS A 138 -6.53 -12.78 7.59
C LYS A 138 -6.25 -11.63 8.57
N ILE A 139 -5.02 -11.12 8.58
CA ILE A 139 -4.59 -10.02 9.45
C ILE A 139 -5.21 -8.70 8.97
N THR A 140 -5.25 -8.47 7.67
CA THR A 140 -5.79 -7.28 7.01
C THR A 140 -7.31 -7.37 6.81
N GLU A 141 -7.87 -8.57 6.64
CA GLU A 141 -9.31 -8.82 6.44
C GLU A 141 -10.19 -8.30 7.57
N ARG A 142 -9.76 -8.41 8.84
CA ARG A 142 -10.53 -7.84 9.97
C ARG A 142 -10.67 -6.32 9.88
N VAL A 143 -9.67 -5.65 9.32
CA VAL A 143 -9.65 -4.21 9.11
C VAL A 143 -10.46 -3.86 7.85
N ASN A 144 -10.28 -4.63 6.77
CA ASN A 144 -11.01 -4.48 5.51
C ASN A 144 -12.53 -4.73 5.64
N LYS A 145 -12.96 -5.73 6.44
CA LYS A 145 -14.39 -5.99 6.69
C LYS A 145 -15.14 -4.80 7.29
N LYS A 146 -14.47 -3.90 8.01
CA LYS A 146 -15.11 -2.66 8.51
C LYS A 146 -15.05 -1.51 7.51
N ARG A 147 -14.07 -1.53 6.60
CA ARG A 147 -13.81 -0.45 5.63
C ARG A 147 -14.72 -0.51 4.41
N PHE A 148 -15.09 -1.71 3.99
CA PHE A 148 -15.89 -1.91 2.78
C PHE A 148 -17.35 -2.22 3.08
N ILE A 149 -17.83 -2.08 4.32
CA ILE A 149 -19.26 -2.22 4.62
C ILE A 149 -19.86 -0.82 4.69
N GLY A 150 -20.76 -0.51 3.76
CA GLY A 150 -21.48 0.75 3.74
C GLY A 150 -22.38 0.90 4.96
N PHE A 151 -22.91 2.10 5.21
CA PHE A 151 -23.86 2.33 6.31
C PHE A 151 -25.10 1.41 6.22
N CYS A 152 -25.44 0.99 5.00
CA CYS A 152 -26.49 0.02 4.69
C CYS A 152 -26.13 -1.45 5.01
N GLY A 153 -24.92 -1.73 5.47
CA GLY A 153 -24.47 -3.11 5.78
C GLY A 153 -24.00 -3.93 4.57
N ILE A 154 -23.91 -3.34 3.37
CA ILE A 154 -23.54 -4.02 2.12
C ILE A 154 -22.04 -3.83 1.80
N ASP A 155 -21.40 -4.82 1.18
CA ASP A 155 -20.02 -4.73 0.69
C ASP A 155 -19.90 -3.72 -0.48
N CYS A 156 -19.35 -2.54 -0.18
CA CYS A 156 -19.11 -1.43 -1.08
C CYS A 156 -18.19 -1.77 -2.25
N ARG A 157 -17.43 -2.87 -2.22
CA ARG A 157 -16.60 -3.28 -3.39
C ARG A 157 -17.44 -3.79 -4.56
N LYS A 158 -18.68 -4.20 -4.30
CA LYS A 158 -19.66 -4.63 -5.31
C LYS A 158 -20.81 -3.62 -5.51
N CYS A 159 -20.79 -2.54 -4.73
CA CYS A 159 -21.80 -1.48 -4.77
C CYS A 159 -21.34 -0.40 -5.75
N ASP A 160 -22.24 0.10 -6.59
CA ASP A 160 -21.95 1.24 -7.47
C ASP A 160 -21.92 2.58 -6.73
N ASN A 161 -22.22 2.58 -5.43
CA ASN A 161 -22.19 3.70 -4.47
C ASN A 161 -22.97 4.95 -4.90
N LYS A 162 -23.86 4.86 -5.90
CA LYS A 162 -24.58 6.03 -6.43
C LYS A 162 -25.68 6.59 -5.50
N GLY A 163 -26.03 5.86 -4.44
CA GLY A 163 -27.06 6.25 -3.48
C GLY A 163 -26.70 6.01 -2.00
N CYS A 164 -25.46 5.62 -1.69
CA CYS A 164 -25.04 5.38 -0.31
C CYS A 164 -24.53 6.68 0.31
N GLN A 165 -25.03 7.07 1.48
CA GLN A 165 -24.49 8.20 2.27
C GLN A 165 -23.07 7.94 2.84
N GLY A 166 -22.42 6.86 2.40
CA GLY A 166 -21.11 6.40 2.83
C GLY A 166 -20.05 6.65 1.77
N ARG A 167 -18.90 7.14 2.24
CA ARG A 167 -17.81 7.76 1.46
C ARG A 167 -17.43 7.04 0.16
N THR A 168 -17.42 7.80 -0.93
CA THR A 168 -16.97 7.45 -2.28
C THR A 168 -15.45 7.61 -2.44
N VAL A 169 -14.89 7.16 -3.58
CA VAL A 169 -13.49 7.42 -3.96
C VAL A 169 -13.22 8.93 -4.06
N ASP A 170 -14.23 9.72 -4.45
CA ASP A 170 -14.15 11.17 -4.48
C ASP A 170 -13.97 11.79 -3.09
N ASP A 171 -14.53 11.17 -2.04
CA ASP A 171 -14.32 11.56 -0.63
C ASP A 171 -12.91 11.24 -0.11
N ILE A 172 -12.18 10.34 -0.79
CA ILE A 172 -10.77 10.01 -0.50
C ILE A 172 -9.83 10.99 -1.21
N LEU A 173 -10.21 11.45 -2.41
CA LEU A 173 -9.43 12.38 -3.22
C LEU A 173 -9.68 13.86 -2.87
N SER A 174 -10.80 14.19 -2.20
CA SER A 174 -11.15 15.54 -1.78
C SER A 174 -11.44 15.62 -0.27
N PRO A 175 -10.44 15.80 0.60
CA PRO A 175 -10.65 15.82 2.06
C PRO A 175 -11.44 17.04 2.61
N GLY A 176 -12.14 17.82 1.77
CA GLY A 176 -12.43 19.23 2.07
C GLY A 176 -13.82 19.79 1.74
N LEU A 177 -14.80 19.01 1.27
CA LEU A 177 -16.18 19.51 1.12
C LEU A 177 -17.15 18.67 1.94
N MET A 178 -17.31 19.02 3.22
CA MET A 178 -18.60 18.79 3.87
C MET A 178 -19.59 19.78 3.26
N PRO A 179 -20.81 19.37 2.84
CA PRO A 179 -21.84 20.34 2.55
C PRO A 179 -22.13 21.12 3.83
N ALA A 180 -22.02 22.44 3.76
CA ALA A 180 -22.48 23.31 4.83
C ALA A 180 -23.98 23.05 5.04
N THR A 181 -24.34 22.60 6.24
CA THR A 181 -25.71 22.72 6.77
C THR A 181 -25.96 24.16 7.18
#